data_AF-A0AAU3MBU8-F1
#
_entry.id   AF-A0AAU3MBU8-F1
#
_cell.length_a   1.000
_cell.length_b   1.000
_cell.length_c   1.000
_cell.angle_alpha   90.00
_cell.angle_beta   90.00
_cell.angle_gamma   90.00
#
_symmetry.space_group_name_H-M   'P 1'
#
loop_
_entity.id
_entity.type
_entity.pdbx_description
1 polymer ?
#
loop_
_entity_poly.entity_id
_entity_poly.type
_entity_poly.pdbx_seq_one_letter_code
_entity_poly.pdbx_strand_id
1 'polypeptide(L)'
;MPSVRTGQPSSTLLTLADQVLQPGFHGTAAPDWIRRRLGDGLRSLLLFGPNIRDRAQTAALTDALRAENPDVLIAVDEEGGDITRLEAETGSSYPGNLALGTIDDTAVTTAVARSIGAELRAVGIDMDYAPDADVNSNPDNPVIGTRSFGADPALAARHTAAWIRGLHSAGAAACAKHFPGHGDTDKDSHTDLPVVAMDADRIAELALPPFRAALAAGARAVMTAHLLIPAHDAEHPATVSPRLITGLLREELGFDGLVVSDAVEMRAVRARYGLTGAAVRALAAGVDLICLGNTSGDAEFTALRTAIAQAVARGELSQDRLAEAAHRTADFTAWQRDLARTAAIAPPDRELGLAAARRALRVTPPDAPALPLETAPVLVEFGIPGTVVQGDGVPWGLGPALSSLLPGTVRVALPADAPYNAARTHSIAAQAAGRPVVIAVRDAHRRPAVGDWLRALLTRRPDAIIVELGFPRPGLDGAVRIDTHGAARVCGQAAAEALAGRTLPRT
;
A
#
# COMPACT_ATOMS: atom_id res chain seq x y z
N MET A 1 -23.78 -25.59 -37.85
CA MET A 1 -23.29 -25.04 -36.57
C MET A 1 -23.30 -26.17 -35.54
N PRO A 2 -22.17 -26.58 -34.98
CA PRO A 2 -22.20 -27.58 -33.91
C PRO A 2 -22.80 -26.94 -32.66
N SER A 3 -23.79 -27.61 -32.09
CA SER A 3 -24.38 -27.31 -30.79
C SER A 3 -23.27 -27.25 -29.72
N VAL A 4 -23.05 -26.07 -29.15
CA VAL A 4 -22.25 -25.92 -27.94
C VAL A 4 -23.04 -26.59 -26.82
N ARG A 5 -22.61 -27.78 -26.42
CA ARG A 5 -23.09 -28.42 -25.19
C ARG A 5 -22.69 -27.53 -24.02
N THR A 6 -23.64 -26.84 -23.41
CA THR A 6 -23.51 -26.22 -22.09
C THR A 6 -23.48 -27.33 -21.03
N GLY A 7 -22.42 -28.13 -21.00
CA GLY A 7 -22.17 -29.09 -19.93
C GLY A 7 -21.73 -28.36 -18.67
N GLN A 8 -22.07 -28.89 -17.50
CA GLN A 8 -21.44 -28.45 -16.25
C GLN A 8 -19.92 -28.64 -16.37
N PRO A 9 -19.09 -27.68 -15.90
CA PRO A 9 -17.64 -27.83 -15.93
C PRO A 9 -17.21 -29.07 -15.13
N SER A 10 -16.11 -29.72 -15.53
CA SER A 10 -15.60 -30.88 -14.80
C SER A 10 -15.15 -30.48 -13.39
N SER A 11 -15.23 -31.42 -12.44
CA SER A 11 -14.76 -31.21 -11.07
C SER A 11 -13.29 -30.79 -11.03
N THR A 12 -12.45 -31.37 -11.89
CA THR A 12 -11.03 -31.02 -12.02
C THR A 12 -10.82 -29.55 -12.39
N LEU A 13 -11.54 -29.02 -13.39
CA LEU A 13 -11.40 -27.62 -13.80
C LEU A 13 -11.85 -26.65 -12.71
N LEU A 14 -12.89 -27.04 -11.98
CA LEU A 14 -13.41 -26.26 -10.86
C LEU A 14 -12.41 -26.22 -9.69
N THR A 15 -11.76 -27.34 -9.36
CA THR A 15 -10.67 -27.37 -8.37
C THR A 15 -9.47 -26.54 -8.81
N LEU A 16 -9.08 -26.58 -10.08
CA LEU A 16 -8.01 -25.71 -10.58
C LEU A 16 -8.39 -24.22 -10.49
N ALA A 17 -9.65 -23.88 -10.77
CA ALA A 17 -10.14 -22.52 -10.61
C ALA A 17 -10.11 -22.05 -9.15
N ASP A 18 -10.39 -22.94 -8.18
CA ASP A 18 -10.26 -22.63 -6.74
C ASP A 18 -8.82 -22.28 -6.35
N GLN A 19 -7.82 -22.84 -7.04
CA GLN A 19 -6.39 -22.69 -6.71
C GLN A 19 -5.75 -21.41 -7.26
N VAL A 20 -6.45 -20.68 -8.13
CA VAL A 20 -5.98 -19.43 -8.76
C VAL A 20 -6.78 -18.20 -8.32
N LEU A 21 -7.68 -18.36 -7.35
CA LEU A 21 -8.46 -17.28 -6.75
C LEU A 21 -7.94 -16.98 -5.34
N GLN A 22 -7.88 -15.69 -4.99
CA GLN A 22 -7.51 -15.22 -3.66
C GLN A 22 -8.59 -14.27 -3.12
N PRO A 23 -9.66 -14.80 -2.51
CA PRO A 23 -10.72 -13.99 -1.94
C PRO A 23 -10.32 -13.31 -0.62
N GLY A 24 -10.83 -12.11 -0.40
CA GLY A 24 -11.07 -11.57 0.92
C GLY A 24 -12.41 -12.05 1.50
N PHE A 25 -12.72 -11.63 2.73
CA PHE A 25 -14.02 -11.86 3.35
C PHE A 25 -14.31 -10.82 4.43
N HIS A 26 -15.57 -10.72 4.85
CA HIS A 26 -15.98 -9.82 5.92
C HIS A 26 -15.86 -10.44 7.31
N GLY A 27 -15.45 -9.60 8.28
CA GLY A 27 -15.45 -9.91 9.71
C GLY A 27 -14.14 -10.49 10.22
N THR A 28 -14.08 -10.69 11.53
CA THR A 28 -12.86 -11.07 12.27
C THR A 28 -12.77 -12.58 12.56
N ALA A 29 -13.59 -13.39 11.89
CA ALA A 29 -13.64 -14.84 12.02
C ALA A 29 -13.85 -15.48 10.65
N ALA A 30 -13.32 -16.70 10.44
CA ALA A 30 -13.46 -17.41 9.18
C ALA A 30 -14.95 -17.75 8.92
N PRO A 31 -15.59 -17.18 7.89
CA PRO A 31 -16.98 -17.48 7.59
C PRO A 31 -17.10 -18.91 7.01
N ASP A 32 -18.26 -19.54 7.21
CA ASP A 32 -18.47 -20.94 6.82
C ASP A 32 -18.17 -21.23 5.35
N TRP A 33 -18.42 -20.27 4.46
CA TRP A 33 -18.14 -20.45 3.04
C TRP A 33 -16.64 -20.52 2.75
N ILE A 34 -15.82 -19.68 3.40
CA ILE A 34 -14.35 -19.75 3.29
C ILE A 34 -13.86 -21.10 3.79
N ARG A 35 -14.35 -21.56 4.95
CA ARG A 35 -13.97 -22.85 5.53
C ARG A 35 -14.26 -24.01 4.57
N ARG A 36 -15.46 -24.04 3.99
CA ARG A 36 -15.82 -25.02 2.95
C ARG A 36 -14.90 -24.95 1.73
N ARG A 37 -14.64 -23.74 1.20
CA ARG A 37 -13.77 -23.57 0.02
C ARG A 37 -12.34 -24.01 0.29
N LEU A 38 -11.80 -23.74 1.47
CA LEU A 38 -10.49 -24.23 1.89
C LEU A 38 -10.44 -25.76 1.87
N GLY A 39 -11.45 -26.42 2.43
CA GLY A 39 -11.58 -27.88 2.35
C GLY A 39 -11.75 -28.43 0.93
N ASP A 40 -12.32 -27.64 0.02
CA ASP A 40 -12.56 -28.00 -1.39
C ASP A 40 -11.37 -27.66 -2.33
N GLY A 41 -10.30 -27.05 -1.82
CA GLY A 41 -9.06 -26.80 -2.56
C GLY A 41 -8.71 -25.34 -2.84
N LEU A 42 -9.40 -24.37 -2.23
CA LEU A 42 -8.92 -22.98 -2.17
C LEU A 42 -7.58 -22.92 -1.44
N ARG A 43 -6.60 -22.25 -2.02
CA ARG A 43 -5.21 -22.24 -1.52
C ARG A 43 -4.70 -20.87 -1.09
N SER A 44 -5.47 -19.80 -1.29
CA SER A 44 -5.00 -18.46 -0.96
C SER A 44 -6.12 -17.56 -0.46
N LEU A 45 -5.79 -16.67 0.47
CA LEU A 45 -6.69 -15.66 1.05
C LEU A 45 -5.96 -14.33 1.20
N LEU A 46 -6.73 -13.24 1.20
CA LEU A 46 -6.24 -11.90 1.50
C LEU A 46 -6.98 -11.34 2.70
N LEU A 47 -6.24 -10.88 3.70
CA LEU A 47 -6.79 -10.17 4.86
C LEU A 47 -6.69 -8.66 4.67
N PHE A 48 -7.69 -7.95 5.18
CA PHE A 48 -7.80 -6.51 5.19
C PHE A 48 -7.96 -5.98 6.62
N GLY A 49 -7.91 -4.66 6.79
CA GLY A 49 -8.09 -4.00 8.09
C GLY A 49 -9.33 -4.51 8.86
N PRO A 50 -10.52 -4.62 8.22
CA PRO A 50 -11.72 -5.14 8.89
C PRO A 50 -11.66 -6.60 9.37
N ASN A 51 -10.65 -7.37 8.97
CA ASN A 51 -10.41 -8.73 9.49
C ASN A 51 -9.56 -8.74 10.76
N ILE A 52 -8.91 -7.61 11.06
CA ILE A 52 -7.88 -7.48 12.08
C ILE A 52 -8.35 -6.50 13.16
N ARG A 53 -8.76 -7.05 14.30
CA ARG A 53 -9.04 -6.28 15.51
C ARG A 53 -7.78 -6.14 16.37
N ASP A 54 -7.11 -7.25 16.59
CA ASP A 54 -5.87 -7.33 17.37
C ASP A 54 -5.09 -8.59 16.99
N ARG A 55 -3.82 -8.64 17.38
CA ARG A 55 -2.89 -9.72 17.03
C ARG A 55 -3.34 -11.09 17.52
N ALA A 56 -3.93 -11.18 18.72
CA ALA A 56 -4.36 -12.44 19.29
C ALA A 56 -5.56 -13.00 18.50
N GLN A 57 -6.50 -12.14 18.13
CA GLN A 57 -7.60 -12.49 17.24
C GLN A 57 -7.11 -12.86 15.84
N THR A 58 -6.15 -12.12 15.27
CA THR A 58 -5.59 -12.45 13.94
C THR A 58 -4.89 -13.81 13.95
N ALA A 59 -4.10 -14.12 14.99
CA ALA A 59 -3.49 -15.43 15.14
C ALA A 59 -4.55 -16.55 15.23
N ALA A 60 -5.60 -16.36 16.04
CA ALA A 60 -6.70 -17.33 16.13
C ALA A 60 -7.45 -17.49 14.79
N LEU A 61 -7.60 -16.42 14.02
CA LEU A 61 -8.20 -16.45 12.69
C LEU A 61 -7.34 -17.25 11.71
N THR A 62 -6.03 -16.99 11.63
CA THR A 62 -5.14 -17.71 10.72
C THR A 62 -4.99 -19.17 11.10
N ASP A 63 -4.97 -19.51 12.39
CA ASP A 63 -5.03 -20.89 12.89
C ASP A 63 -6.32 -21.60 12.44
N ALA A 64 -7.48 -20.94 12.55
CA ALA A 64 -8.75 -21.49 12.11
C ALA A 64 -8.79 -21.73 10.59
N LEU A 65 -8.18 -20.84 9.79
CA LEU A 65 -8.06 -21.03 8.34
C LEU A 65 -7.14 -22.20 8.00
N ARG A 66 -5.99 -22.33 8.70
CA ARG A 66 -5.06 -23.43 8.50
C ARG A 66 -5.58 -24.79 8.97
N ALA A 67 -6.51 -24.81 9.92
CA ALA A 67 -7.18 -26.03 10.33
C ALA A 67 -8.02 -26.66 9.19
N GLU A 68 -8.55 -25.84 8.29
CA GLU A 68 -9.30 -26.29 7.11
C GLU A 68 -8.38 -26.66 5.94
N ASN A 69 -7.32 -25.87 5.72
CA ASN A 69 -6.28 -26.17 4.74
C ASN A 69 -4.90 -25.77 5.28
N PRO A 70 -4.05 -26.73 5.70
CA PRO A 70 -2.71 -26.43 6.21
C PRO A 70 -1.81 -25.67 5.23
N ASP A 71 -2.10 -25.79 3.94
CA ASP A 71 -1.34 -25.23 2.83
C ASP A 71 -1.95 -23.92 2.31
N VAL A 72 -2.87 -23.28 3.05
CA VAL A 72 -3.38 -21.97 2.68
C VAL A 72 -2.28 -20.90 2.79
N LEU A 73 -2.14 -20.10 1.73
CA LEU A 73 -1.33 -18.89 1.67
C LEU A 73 -2.17 -17.70 2.13
N ILE A 74 -1.77 -17.04 3.21
CA ILE A 74 -2.49 -15.88 3.76
C ILE A 74 -1.69 -14.62 3.48
N ALA A 75 -2.27 -13.66 2.76
CA ALA A 75 -1.63 -12.40 2.41
C ALA A 75 -2.27 -11.19 3.11
N VAL A 76 -1.57 -10.06 3.10
CA VAL A 76 -2.03 -8.75 3.59
C VAL A 76 -1.28 -7.60 2.87
N ASP A 77 -1.79 -6.38 2.91
CA ASP A 77 -1.06 -5.16 2.52
C ASP A 77 -0.48 -4.43 3.75
N GLU A 78 0.77 -4.72 4.15
CA GLU A 78 1.42 -4.08 5.30
C GLU A 78 2.69 -3.31 4.88
N GLU A 79 2.52 -2.20 4.14
CA GLU A 79 3.63 -1.37 3.66
C GLU A 79 4.22 -0.46 4.76
N GLY A 80 3.63 -0.45 5.96
CA GLY A 80 3.88 0.57 6.98
C GLY A 80 3.32 1.93 6.55
N GLY A 81 3.70 3.00 7.25
CA GLY A 81 3.24 4.33 6.84
C GLY A 81 1.71 4.47 6.94
N ASP A 82 1.11 4.86 5.83
CA ASP A 82 -0.35 4.99 5.67
C ASP A 82 -1.04 3.65 5.34
N ILE A 83 -0.31 2.66 4.84
CA ILE A 83 -0.86 1.35 4.46
C ILE A 83 -0.45 0.34 5.52
N THR A 84 -1.27 0.26 6.57
CA THR A 84 -1.13 -0.71 7.67
C THR A 84 -2.46 -1.40 7.93
N ARG A 85 -2.45 -2.71 8.16
CA ARG A 85 -3.65 -3.49 8.54
C ARG A 85 -3.56 -3.96 9.98
N LEU A 86 -2.37 -4.40 10.43
CA LEU A 86 -2.15 -4.79 11.82
C LEU A 86 -2.41 -3.67 12.81
N GLU A 87 -2.23 -2.42 12.38
CA GLU A 87 -2.44 -1.23 13.20
C GLU A 87 -3.47 -0.27 12.59
N ALA A 88 -4.41 -0.78 11.77
CA ALA A 88 -5.41 0.04 11.10
C ALA A 88 -6.19 0.94 12.08
N GLU A 89 -6.53 0.47 13.28
CA GLU A 89 -7.25 1.28 14.28
C GLU A 89 -6.38 2.33 15.01
N THR A 90 -5.06 2.17 14.98
CA THR A 90 -4.15 2.95 15.86
C THR A 90 -3.08 3.75 15.10
N GLY A 91 -2.92 3.51 13.80
CA GLY A 91 -1.89 4.11 12.95
C GLY A 91 -0.55 3.38 13.08
N SER A 92 0.25 3.38 12.01
CA SER A 92 1.46 2.54 11.95
C SER A 92 2.55 2.96 12.95
N SER A 93 3.15 1.97 13.59
CA SER A 93 4.40 2.03 14.36
C SER A 93 5.63 2.20 13.48
N TYR A 94 5.51 2.09 12.15
CA TYR A 94 6.61 2.20 11.21
C TYR A 94 6.36 3.36 10.25
N PRO A 95 7.40 4.13 9.86
CA PRO A 95 7.26 5.15 8.85
C PRO A 95 7.00 4.50 7.48
N GLY A 96 6.43 5.27 6.55
CA GLY A 96 6.21 4.82 5.18
C GLY A 96 7.47 4.86 4.32
N ASN A 97 7.32 4.40 3.08
CA ASN A 97 8.44 4.28 2.14
C ASN A 97 9.12 5.61 1.82
N LEU A 98 8.38 6.71 1.64
CA LEU A 98 9.00 8.01 1.35
C LEU A 98 9.91 8.49 2.48
N ALA A 99 9.51 8.28 3.74
CA ALA A 99 10.34 8.58 4.89
C ALA A 99 11.62 7.72 4.91
N LEU A 100 11.52 6.43 4.60
CA LEU A 100 12.68 5.54 4.48
C LEU A 100 13.63 5.94 3.34
N GLY A 101 13.09 6.30 2.18
CA GLY A 101 13.88 6.80 1.05
C GLY A 101 14.48 8.18 1.31
N THR A 102 13.84 9.01 2.14
CA THR A 102 14.38 10.30 2.59
C THR A 102 15.58 10.14 3.52
N ILE A 103 15.61 9.06 4.32
CA ILE A 103 16.77 8.70 5.14
C ILE A 103 17.92 8.18 4.25
N ASP A 104 17.58 7.47 3.16
CA ASP A 104 18.50 6.82 2.22
C ASP A 104 19.52 5.87 2.89
N ASP A 105 19.04 5.14 3.90
CA ASP A 105 19.81 4.13 4.61
C ASP A 105 19.13 2.76 4.46
N THR A 106 19.65 1.95 3.54
CA THR A 106 19.09 0.63 3.24
C THR A 106 19.15 -0.33 4.43
N ALA A 107 20.06 -0.12 5.40
CA ALA A 107 20.08 -0.95 6.60
C ALA A 107 18.87 -0.68 7.49
N VAL A 108 18.43 0.58 7.58
CA VAL A 108 17.17 0.95 8.27
C VAL A 108 15.97 0.34 7.56
N THR A 109 15.91 0.44 6.23
CA THR A 109 14.82 -0.18 5.46
C THR A 109 14.75 -1.69 5.66
N THR A 110 15.89 -2.40 5.61
CA THR A 110 15.92 -3.83 5.89
C THR A 110 15.49 -4.13 7.33
N ALA A 111 15.89 -3.33 8.32
CA ALA A 111 15.52 -3.55 9.72
C ALA A 111 14.01 -3.32 9.97
N VAL A 112 13.44 -2.25 9.40
CA VAL A 112 11.99 -1.97 9.47
C VAL A 112 11.19 -3.08 8.78
N ALA A 113 11.56 -3.45 7.55
CA ALA A 113 10.86 -4.51 6.82
C ALA A 113 11.00 -5.88 7.51
N ARG A 114 12.15 -6.18 8.14
CA ARG A 114 12.30 -7.38 8.98
C ARG A 114 11.35 -7.35 10.18
N SER A 115 11.23 -6.20 10.84
CA SER A 115 10.32 -6.05 11.99
C SER A 115 8.87 -6.27 11.57
N ILE A 116 8.43 -5.63 10.47
CA ILE A 116 7.09 -5.85 9.89
C ILE A 116 6.88 -7.33 9.56
N GLY A 117 7.82 -7.96 8.86
CA GLY A 117 7.76 -9.39 8.53
C GLY A 117 7.63 -10.28 9.77
N ALA A 118 8.37 -9.98 10.84
CA ALA A 118 8.27 -10.72 12.10
C ALA A 118 6.89 -10.57 12.75
N GLU A 119 6.26 -9.40 12.66
CA GLU A 119 4.89 -9.20 13.15
C GLU A 119 3.86 -9.98 12.35
N LEU A 120 3.98 -9.98 11.03
CA LEU A 120 3.11 -10.74 10.13
C LEU A 120 3.21 -12.25 10.41
N ARG A 121 4.45 -12.77 10.53
CA ARG A 121 4.68 -14.18 10.86
C ARG A 121 4.15 -14.55 12.23
N ALA A 122 4.26 -13.67 13.22
CA ALA A 122 3.76 -13.91 14.57
C ALA A 122 2.23 -14.10 14.62
N VAL A 123 1.49 -13.61 13.62
CA VAL A 123 0.03 -13.79 13.50
C VAL A 123 -0.37 -14.73 12.35
N GLY A 124 0.58 -15.49 11.80
CA GLY A 124 0.34 -16.53 10.80
C GLY A 124 0.11 -16.04 9.37
N ILE A 125 0.47 -14.79 9.04
CA ILE A 125 0.39 -14.24 7.68
C ILE A 125 1.68 -14.56 6.91
N ASP A 126 1.56 -15.06 5.68
CA ASP A 126 2.66 -15.62 4.86
C ASP A 126 3.31 -14.63 3.92
N MET A 127 2.47 -13.80 3.30
CA MET A 127 2.86 -12.94 2.19
C MET A 127 2.44 -11.51 2.50
N ASP A 128 3.35 -10.59 2.28
CA ASP A 128 3.08 -9.18 2.33
C ASP A 128 3.06 -8.64 0.90
N TYR A 129 2.00 -7.93 0.56
CA TYR A 129 1.95 -7.12 -0.66
C TYR A 129 2.78 -5.86 -0.47
N ALA A 130 4.07 -6.04 -0.27
CA ALA A 130 5.06 -4.98 -0.15
C ALA A 130 6.41 -5.50 -0.63
N PRO A 131 7.31 -4.61 -1.10
CA PRO A 131 7.16 -3.16 -1.12
C PRO A 131 6.37 -2.63 -2.32
N ASP A 132 5.83 -1.42 -2.18
CA ASP A 132 5.56 -0.55 -3.31
C ASP A 132 6.92 -0.16 -3.96
N ALA A 133 7.10 -0.62 -5.18
CA ALA A 133 8.27 -0.48 -6.03
C ALA A 133 8.05 0.60 -7.11
N ASP A 134 6.97 1.37 -7.03
CA ASP A 134 6.71 2.44 -7.97
C ASP A 134 7.67 3.61 -7.75
N VAL A 135 8.10 4.25 -8.84
CA VAL A 135 8.92 5.48 -8.80
C VAL A 135 7.99 6.67 -8.94
N ASN A 136 7.76 7.43 -7.87
CA ASN A 136 6.82 8.54 -7.88
C ASN A 136 7.40 9.78 -8.60
N SER A 137 7.57 9.67 -9.92
CA SER A 137 8.07 10.74 -10.80
C SER A 137 7.08 11.88 -10.97
N ASN A 138 5.78 11.60 -10.87
CA ASN A 138 4.74 12.61 -10.85
C ASN A 138 4.40 13.03 -9.40
N PRO A 139 4.76 14.23 -8.94
CA PRO A 139 4.45 14.67 -7.58
C PRO A 139 2.94 14.92 -7.33
N ASP A 140 2.12 14.94 -8.39
CA ASP A 140 0.65 15.00 -8.31
C ASP A 140 -0.02 13.63 -8.25
N ASN A 141 0.73 12.53 -8.31
CA ASN A 141 0.19 11.17 -8.31
C ASN A 141 -0.67 10.87 -7.07
N PRO A 142 -2.00 10.75 -7.21
CA PRO A 142 -2.92 10.68 -6.07
C PRO A 142 -2.85 9.35 -5.29
N VAL A 143 -2.27 8.30 -5.87
CA VAL A 143 -2.33 6.92 -5.36
C VAL A 143 -1.03 6.47 -4.70
N ILE A 144 0.12 6.80 -5.29
CA ILE A 144 1.42 6.35 -4.82
C ILE A 144 1.98 7.32 -3.78
N GLY A 145 2.41 8.52 -4.18
CA GLY A 145 2.82 9.57 -3.25
C GLY A 145 3.82 9.07 -2.19
N THR A 146 3.42 9.09 -0.92
CA THR A 146 4.23 8.66 0.23
C THR A 146 4.52 7.14 0.28
N ARG A 147 3.82 6.34 -0.55
CA ARG A 147 4.02 4.88 -0.67
C ARG A 147 5.23 4.53 -1.53
N SER A 148 5.72 5.43 -2.37
CA SER A 148 7.00 5.24 -3.06
C SER A 148 8.17 5.63 -2.15
N PHE A 149 9.33 4.99 -2.34
CA PHE A 149 10.58 5.45 -1.72
C PHE A 149 11.05 6.80 -2.27
N GLY A 150 10.59 7.24 -3.44
CA GLY A 150 10.90 8.54 -3.99
C GLY A 150 10.79 8.61 -5.51
N ALA A 151 11.24 9.74 -6.08
CA ALA A 151 11.17 10.01 -7.51
C ALA A 151 12.40 9.54 -8.31
N ASP A 152 13.47 9.10 -7.63
CA ASP A 152 14.69 8.58 -8.26
C ASP A 152 14.60 7.04 -8.41
N PRO A 153 14.69 6.49 -9.64
CA PRO A 153 14.67 5.05 -9.88
C PRO A 153 15.75 4.27 -9.15
N ALA A 154 16.96 4.82 -9.01
CA ALA A 154 18.05 4.16 -8.30
C ALA A 154 17.79 4.13 -6.79
N LEU A 155 17.11 5.14 -6.24
CA LEU A 155 16.67 5.19 -4.84
C LEU A 155 15.59 4.15 -4.60
N ALA A 156 14.52 4.17 -5.40
CA ALA A 156 13.47 3.17 -5.29
C ALA A 156 14.04 1.75 -5.42
N ALA A 157 14.92 1.49 -6.38
CA ALA A 157 15.50 0.17 -6.59
C ALA A 157 16.28 -0.37 -5.38
N ARG A 158 17.18 0.42 -4.78
CA ARG A 158 17.97 -0.06 -3.64
C ARG A 158 17.13 -0.28 -2.38
N HIS A 159 16.10 0.54 -2.18
CA HIS A 159 15.17 0.38 -1.05
C HIS A 159 14.17 -0.76 -1.25
N THR A 160 13.63 -0.95 -2.46
CA THR A 160 12.81 -2.12 -2.83
C THR A 160 13.56 -3.41 -2.53
N ALA A 161 14.82 -3.51 -2.99
CA ALA A 161 15.65 -4.68 -2.71
C ALA A 161 15.93 -4.86 -1.20
N ALA A 162 16.15 -3.77 -0.46
CA ALA A 162 16.37 -3.80 0.98
C ALA A 162 15.13 -4.26 1.77
N TRP A 163 13.93 -3.83 1.35
CA TRP A 163 12.66 -4.23 1.93
C TRP A 163 12.42 -5.73 1.75
N ILE A 164 12.58 -6.23 0.51
CA ILE A 164 12.43 -7.64 0.17
C ILE A 164 13.35 -8.51 1.03
N ARG A 165 14.63 -8.14 1.14
CA ARG A 165 15.58 -8.86 2.02
C ARG A 165 15.15 -8.83 3.49
N GLY A 166 14.58 -7.72 3.95
CA GLY A 166 14.05 -7.57 5.30
C GLY A 166 12.93 -8.56 5.58
N LEU A 167 11.85 -8.52 4.79
CA LEU A 167 10.71 -9.43 4.90
C LEU A 167 11.15 -10.90 4.83
N HIS A 168 11.97 -11.24 3.83
CA HIS A 168 12.45 -12.60 3.63
C HIS A 168 13.27 -13.09 4.83
N SER A 169 14.10 -12.23 5.42
CA SER A 169 14.88 -12.61 6.60
C SER A 169 14.04 -12.91 7.85
N ALA A 170 12.79 -12.42 7.88
CA ALA A 170 11.82 -12.71 8.93
C ALA A 170 10.87 -13.86 8.58
N GLY A 171 10.98 -14.46 7.39
CA GLY A 171 10.13 -15.57 6.96
C GLY A 171 8.84 -15.16 6.24
N ALA A 172 8.61 -13.86 6.02
CA ALA A 172 7.49 -13.35 5.24
C ALA A 172 7.90 -13.20 3.77
N ALA A 173 7.03 -13.60 2.84
CA ALA A 173 7.27 -13.43 1.42
C ALA A 173 6.93 -12.00 0.97
N ALA A 174 7.79 -11.39 0.17
CA ALA A 174 7.56 -10.07 -0.41
C ALA A 174 6.88 -10.17 -1.78
N CYS A 175 6.13 -9.13 -2.16
CA CYS A 175 5.50 -8.97 -3.47
C CYS A 175 5.73 -7.55 -3.97
N ALA A 176 6.57 -7.39 -5.00
CA ALA A 176 6.83 -6.08 -5.58
C ALA A 176 5.62 -5.60 -6.40
N LYS A 177 5.20 -4.35 -6.20
CA LYS A 177 4.01 -3.77 -6.86
C LYS A 177 4.21 -2.29 -7.22
N HIS A 178 3.52 -1.71 -8.20
CA HIS A 178 2.50 -2.32 -9.05
C HIS A 178 3.04 -2.37 -10.48
N PHE A 179 3.37 -3.57 -10.96
CA PHE A 179 4.06 -3.75 -12.24
C PHE A 179 3.22 -3.26 -13.44
N PRO A 180 3.81 -2.52 -14.41
CA PRO A 180 5.24 -2.18 -14.56
C PRO A 180 5.63 -0.81 -13.98
N GLY A 181 4.79 -0.19 -13.14
CA GLY A 181 5.05 1.09 -12.50
C GLY A 181 3.86 2.04 -12.58
N HIS A 182 3.27 2.39 -11.44
CA HIS A 182 2.13 3.31 -11.29
C HIS A 182 2.54 4.76 -10.95
N GLY A 183 3.84 5.01 -10.79
CA GLY A 183 4.34 6.26 -10.23
C GLY A 183 4.21 7.52 -11.11
N ASP A 184 3.91 7.36 -12.40
CA ASP A 184 3.71 8.47 -13.36
C ASP A 184 2.26 8.55 -13.88
N THR A 185 1.29 8.60 -12.97
CA THR A 185 -0.13 8.78 -13.32
C THR A 185 -0.72 9.98 -12.59
N ASP A 186 -1.75 10.60 -13.18
CA ASP A 186 -2.53 11.70 -12.60
C ASP A 186 -3.94 11.26 -12.17
N LYS A 187 -4.27 9.98 -12.33
CA LYS A 187 -5.58 9.39 -12.06
C LYS A 187 -5.48 8.18 -11.16
N ASP A 188 -6.51 7.97 -10.36
CA ASP A 188 -6.64 6.81 -9.48
C ASP A 188 -7.26 5.61 -10.23
N SER A 189 -6.57 4.47 -10.22
CA SER A 189 -7.04 3.19 -10.80
C SER A 189 -8.30 2.65 -10.11
N HIS A 190 -8.63 3.12 -8.91
CA HIS A 190 -9.86 2.77 -8.21
C HIS A 190 -11.10 3.45 -8.85
N THR A 191 -10.92 4.59 -9.52
CA THR A 191 -12.03 5.40 -10.07
C THR A 191 -12.06 5.47 -11.59
N ASP A 192 -10.89 5.46 -12.25
CA ASP A 192 -10.74 5.52 -13.71
C ASP A 192 -9.63 4.57 -14.18
N LEU A 193 -9.48 4.36 -15.49
CA LEU A 193 -8.31 3.66 -16.05
C LEU A 193 -7.17 4.67 -16.24
N PRO A 194 -6.07 4.61 -15.46
CA PRO A 194 -4.96 5.52 -15.63
C PRO A 194 -4.15 5.13 -16.86
N VAL A 195 -3.61 6.14 -17.54
CA VAL A 195 -2.80 5.96 -18.75
C VAL A 195 -1.39 6.45 -18.45
N VAL A 196 -0.40 5.58 -18.64
CA VAL A 196 1.02 5.95 -18.60
C VAL A 196 1.43 6.30 -20.03
N ALA A 197 1.60 7.59 -20.30
CA ALA A 197 1.86 8.12 -21.64
C ALA A 197 3.35 8.10 -22.05
N MET A 198 4.23 7.59 -21.19
CA MET A 198 5.65 7.42 -21.47
C MET A 198 5.91 6.43 -22.62
N ASP A 199 7.00 6.63 -23.36
CA ASP A 199 7.50 5.65 -24.32
C ASP A 199 8.19 4.47 -23.62
N ALA A 200 8.51 3.42 -24.38
CA ALA A 200 9.07 2.19 -23.85
C ALA A 200 10.46 2.39 -23.22
N ASP A 201 11.31 3.22 -23.83
CA ASP A 201 12.65 3.52 -23.32
C ASP A 201 12.55 4.23 -21.98
N ARG A 202 11.64 5.21 -21.85
CA ARG A 202 11.44 5.94 -20.61
C ARG A 202 10.87 5.05 -19.50
N ILE A 203 9.97 4.12 -19.85
CA ILE A 203 9.47 3.10 -18.89
C ILE A 203 10.63 2.22 -18.42
N ALA A 204 11.49 1.77 -19.32
CA ALA A 204 12.64 0.93 -18.98
C ALA A 204 13.64 1.65 -18.06
N GLU A 205 13.86 2.95 -18.27
CA GLU A 205 14.77 3.77 -17.47
C GLU A 205 14.19 4.21 -16.12
N LEU A 206 12.90 4.52 -16.06
CA LEU A 206 12.27 5.07 -14.85
C LEU A 206 11.57 4.02 -14.00
N ALA A 207 10.72 3.21 -14.62
CA ALA A 207 9.73 2.42 -13.89
C ALA A 207 10.22 0.99 -13.61
N LEU A 208 11.01 0.40 -14.52
CA LEU A 208 11.51 -0.97 -14.38
C LEU A 208 12.71 -1.19 -13.42
N PRO A 209 13.59 -0.22 -13.11
CA PRO A 209 14.74 -0.49 -12.25
C PRO A 209 14.39 -1.09 -10.88
N PRO A 210 13.34 -0.64 -10.17
CA PRO A 210 12.94 -1.28 -8.92
C PRO A 210 12.45 -2.72 -9.07
N PHE A 211 11.76 -3.07 -10.16
CA PHE A 211 11.36 -4.45 -10.43
C PHE A 211 12.56 -5.34 -10.76
N ARG A 212 13.53 -4.84 -11.54
CA ARG A 212 14.80 -5.57 -11.77
C ARG A 212 15.54 -5.82 -10.46
N ALA A 213 15.58 -4.83 -9.58
CA ALA A 213 16.19 -4.97 -8.26
C ALA A 213 15.40 -5.91 -7.33
N ALA A 214 14.07 -5.94 -7.42
CA ALA A 214 13.23 -6.87 -6.68
C ALA A 214 13.52 -8.33 -7.06
N LEU A 215 13.57 -8.63 -8.35
CA LEU A 215 13.93 -9.94 -8.88
C LEU A 215 15.34 -10.35 -8.43
N ALA A 216 16.32 -9.45 -8.55
CA ALA A 216 17.69 -9.69 -8.11
C ALA A 216 17.80 -9.91 -6.58
N ALA A 217 16.92 -9.30 -5.79
CA ALA A 217 16.82 -9.52 -4.34
C ALA A 217 16.10 -10.82 -3.96
N GLY A 218 15.59 -11.57 -4.95
CA GLY A 218 14.96 -12.87 -4.75
C GLY A 218 13.44 -12.81 -4.56
N ALA A 219 12.77 -11.73 -4.94
CA ALA A 219 11.30 -11.69 -4.96
C ALA A 219 10.76 -12.87 -5.80
N ARG A 220 9.80 -13.59 -5.24
CA ARG A 220 9.10 -14.70 -5.91
C ARG A 220 7.65 -14.36 -6.26
N ALA A 221 7.22 -13.13 -5.96
CA ALA A 221 5.92 -12.61 -6.36
C ALA A 221 6.02 -11.18 -6.88
N VAL A 222 5.20 -10.88 -7.90
CA VAL A 222 5.01 -9.53 -8.45
C VAL A 222 3.51 -9.30 -8.64
N MET A 223 3.02 -8.14 -8.19
CA MET A 223 1.64 -7.73 -8.41
C MET A 223 1.54 -6.78 -9.61
N THR A 224 0.56 -7.00 -10.48
CA THR A 224 0.32 -6.18 -11.68
C THR A 224 -0.54 -4.97 -11.36
N ALA A 225 -0.42 -3.90 -12.14
CA ALA A 225 -1.27 -2.71 -12.04
C ALA A 225 -2.36 -2.68 -13.11
N HIS A 226 -3.51 -2.06 -12.80
CA HIS A 226 -4.56 -1.80 -13.78
C HIS A 226 -4.30 -0.51 -14.57
N LEU A 227 -3.23 -0.49 -15.36
CA LEU A 227 -2.75 0.68 -16.11
C LEU A 227 -2.78 0.44 -17.61
N LEU A 228 -3.24 1.42 -18.39
CA LEU A 228 -3.05 1.38 -19.85
C LEU A 228 -1.68 1.97 -20.20
N ILE A 229 -0.90 1.25 -21.01
CA ILE A 229 0.48 1.63 -21.35
C ILE A 229 0.64 1.54 -22.86
N PRO A 230 0.23 2.58 -23.61
CA PRO A 230 0.14 2.51 -25.07
C PRO A 230 1.44 2.17 -25.79
N ALA A 231 2.59 2.50 -25.19
CA ALA A 231 3.91 2.14 -25.73
C ALA A 231 4.13 0.61 -25.82
N HIS A 232 3.44 -0.18 -24.99
CA HIS A 232 3.50 -1.63 -24.99
C HIS A 232 2.20 -2.24 -25.54
N ASP A 233 1.06 -1.78 -25.02
CA ASP A 233 -0.28 -2.23 -25.41
C ASP A 233 -1.28 -1.08 -25.29
N ALA A 234 -1.74 -0.59 -26.44
CA ALA A 234 -2.70 0.52 -26.54
C ALA A 234 -4.16 0.09 -26.28
N GLU A 235 -4.43 -1.21 -26.20
CA GLU A 235 -5.79 -1.73 -26.07
C GLU A 235 -6.10 -2.26 -24.68
N HIS A 236 -5.11 -2.90 -24.04
CA HIS A 236 -5.30 -3.68 -22.83
C HIS A 236 -4.53 -3.09 -21.64
N PRO A 237 -5.19 -2.93 -20.48
CA PRO A 237 -4.48 -2.66 -19.23
C PRO A 237 -3.43 -3.73 -18.91
N ALA A 238 -2.37 -3.37 -18.19
CA ALA A 238 -1.22 -4.23 -17.95
C ALA A 238 -1.59 -5.60 -17.39
N THR A 239 -2.48 -5.65 -16.37
CA THR A 239 -3.00 -6.91 -15.78
C THR A 239 -3.58 -7.90 -16.80
N VAL A 240 -4.12 -7.45 -17.93
CA VAL A 240 -4.77 -8.30 -18.95
C VAL A 240 -4.03 -8.26 -20.30
N SER A 241 -2.82 -7.70 -20.35
CA SER A 241 -2.02 -7.61 -21.57
C SER A 241 -0.95 -8.72 -21.61
N PRO A 242 -1.03 -9.68 -22.55
CA PRO A 242 0.03 -10.67 -22.74
C PRO A 242 1.38 -10.05 -23.11
N ARG A 243 1.38 -8.87 -23.73
CA ARG A 243 2.61 -8.14 -24.07
C ARG A 243 3.36 -7.67 -22.83
N LEU A 244 2.63 -7.22 -21.82
CA LEU A 244 3.22 -6.73 -20.58
C LEU A 244 3.50 -7.88 -19.60
N ILE A 245 2.58 -8.82 -19.43
CA ILE A 245 2.76 -9.91 -18.45
C ILE A 245 3.68 -10.99 -19.00
N THR A 246 3.37 -11.59 -20.15
CA THR A 246 4.25 -12.62 -20.72
C THR A 246 5.48 -12.00 -21.37
N GLY A 247 5.30 -11.04 -22.27
CA GLY A 247 6.41 -10.44 -23.03
C GLY A 247 7.41 -9.68 -22.16
N LEU A 248 6.97 -8.65 -21.44
CA LEU A 248 7.88 -7.84 -20.64
C LEU A 248 8.30 -8.53 -19.35
N LEU A 249 7.36 -8.95 -18.49
CA LEU A 249 7.70 -9.49 -17.17
C LEU A 249 8.33 -10.90 -17.23
N ARG A 250 7.71 -11.85 -17.93
CA ARG A 250 8.21 -13.23 -17.94
C ARG A 250 9.39 -13.44 -18.89
N GLU A 251 9.28 -12.95 -20.13
CA GLU A 251 10.30 -13.18 -21.15
C GLU A 251 11.48 -12.20 -21.04
N GLU A 252 11.24 -10.88 -21.13
CA GLU A 252 12.33 -9.88 -21.14
C GLU A 252 13.00 -9.74 -19.76
N LEU A 253 12.23 -9.64 -18.68
CA LEU A 253 12.76 -9.53 -17.32
C LEU A 253 13.11 -10.90 -16.70
N GLY A 254 12.69 -12.00 -17.31
CA GLY A 254 13.02 -13.36 -16.85
C GLY A 254 12.31 -13.78 -15.56
N PHE A 255 11.12 -13.23 -15.26
CA PHE A 255 10.38 -13.57 -14.04
C PHE A 255 9.60 -14.88 -14.16
N ASP A 256 10.00 -15.89 -13.39
CA ASP A 256 9.32 -17.19 -13.34
C ASP A 256 8.53 -17.41 -12.03
N GLY A 257 8.43 -16.38 -11.18
CA GLY A 257 7.67 -16.43 -9.94
C GLY A 257 6.15 -16.28 -10.15
N LEU A 258 5.46 -16.13 -9.03
CA LEU A 258 4.02 -15.92 -8.95
C LEU A 258 3.64 -14.51 -9.42
N VAL A 259 2.83 -14.42 -10.47
CA VAL A 259 2.23 -13.14 -10.89
C VAL A 259 0.83 -13.03 -10.28
N VAL A 260 0.59 -11.99 -9.49
CA VAL A 260 -0.69 -11.73 -8.83
C VAL A 260 -1.33 -10.51 -9.49
N SER A 261 -2.65 -10.52 -9.73
CA SER A 261 -3.33 -9.29 -10.15
C SER A 261 -3.47 -8.32 -8.97
N ASP A 262 -3.55 -7.02 -9.22
CA ASP A 262 -4.29 -6.13 -8.31
C ASP A 262 -5.79 -6.50 -8.31
N ALA A 263 -6.57 -6.01 -7.36
CA ALA A 263 -7.96 -6.42 -7.14
C ALA A 263 -8.81 -6.26 -8.41
N VAL A 264 -9.33 -7.36 -8.97
CA VAL A 264 -10.01 -7.34 -10.27
C VAL A 264 -11.39 -6.68 -10.23
N GLU A 265 -11.93 -6.40 -9.04
CA GLU A 265 -13.14 -5.60 -8.85
C GLU A 265 -12.95 -4.11 -9.15
N MET A 266 -11.69 -3.64 -9.20
CA MET A 266 -11.37 -2.24 -9.46
C MET A 266 -11.93 -1.79 -10.81
N ARG A 267 -12.44 -0.55 -10.82
CA ARG A 267 -13.19 0.01 -11.93
C ARG A 267 -12.39 0.04 -13.23
N ALA A 268 -11.08 0.28 -13.16
CA ALA A 268 -10.16 0.34 -14.30
C ALA A 268 -10.25 -0.86 -15.25
N VAL A 269 -10.48 -2.07 -14.73
CA VAL A 269 -10.61 -3.29 -15.55
C VAL A 269 -12.05 -3.79 -15.58
N ARG A 270 -12.76 -3.74 -14.43
CA ARG A 270 -14.14 -4.23 -14.32
C ARG A 270 -15.10 -3.50 -15.26
N ALA A 271 -14.93 -2.19 -15.46
CA ALA A 271 -15.82 -1.42 -16.33
C ALA A 271 -15.79 -1.89 -17.79
N ARG A 272 -14.65 -2.41 -18.25
CA ARG A 272 -14.46 -2.86 -19.64
C ARG A 272 -14.78 -4.33 -19.85
N TYR A 273 -14.46 -5.19 -18.88
CA TYR A 273 -14.53 -6.65 -19.08
C TYR A 273 -15.50 -7.37 -18.13
N GLY A 274 -16.11 -6.66 -17.18
CA GLY A 274 -16.82 -7.27 -16.06
C GLY A 274 -15.87 -8.03 -15.12
N LEU A 275 -16.39 -8.51 -13.99
CA LEU A 275 -15.58 -9.20 -12.97
C LEU A 275 -14.99 -10.52 -13.50
N THR A 276 -15.84 -11.39 -14.06
CA THR A 276 -15.42 -12.71 -14.54
C THR A 276 -14.58 -12.63 -15.81
N GLY A 277 -14.91 -11.72 -16.72
CA GLY A 277 -14.15 -11.50 -17.95
C GLY A 277 -12.75 -10.93 -17.68
N ALA A 278 -12.61 -10.04 -16.68
CA ALA A 278 -11.32 -9.55 -16.23
C ALA A 278 -10.43 -10.68 -15.71
N ALA A 279 -10.95 -11.53 -14.83
CA ALA A 279 -10.21 -12.65 -14.25
C ALA A 279 -9.73 -13.65 -15.33
N VAL A 280 -10.61 -14.04 -16.26
CA VAL A 280 -10.25 -14.95 -17.36
C VAL A 280 -9.15 -14.36 -18.24
N ARG A 281 -9.25 -13.07 -18.58
CA ARG A 281 -8.25 -12.38 -19.41
C ARG A 281 -6.92 -12.22 -18.70
N ALA A 282 -6.92 -11.94 -17.41
CA ALA A 282 -5.70 -11.87 -16.61
C ALA A 282 -4.98 -13.23 -16.59
N LEU A 283 -5.71 -14.32 -16.33
CA LEU A 283 -5.17 -15.68 -16.39
C LEU A 283 -4.58 -15.99 -17.77
N ALA A 284 -5.32 -15.67 -18.84
CA ALA A 284 -4.87 -15.86 -20.22
C ALA A 284 -3.65 -15.00 -20.59
N ALA A 285 -3.52 -13.81 -20.01
CA ALA A 285 -2.37 -12.92 -20.20
C ALA A 285 -1.10 -13.39 -19.46
N GLY A 286 -1.23 -14.31 -18.50
CA GLY A 286 -0.10 -14.85 -17.75
C GLY A 286 -0.11 -14.57 -16.25
N VAL A 287 -1.15 -13.94 -15.70
CA VAL A 287 -1.35 -13.82 -14.24
C VAL A 287 -1.68 -15.19 -13.65
N ASP A 288 -1.09 -15.55 -12.51
CA ASP A 288 -1.27 -16.85 -11.87
C ASP A 288 -2.31 -16.84 -10.75
N LEU A 289 -2.42 -15.73 -10.02
CA LEU A 289 -3.32 -15.60 -8.86
C LEU A 289 -4.16 -14.34 -8.99
N ILE A 290 -5.48 -14.51 -8.90
CA ILE A 290 -6.46 -13.42 -9.02
C ILE A 290 -6.80 -12.90 -7.64
N CYS A 291 -6.31 -11.70 -7.32
CA CYS A 291 -6.64 -10.98 -6.11
C CYS A 291 -8.08 -10.44 -6.17
N LEU A 292 -8.80 -10.59 -5.08
CA LEU A 292 -10.15 -10.07 -4.89
C LEU A 292 -10.21 -9.17 -3.65
N GLY A 293 -11.18 -8.25 -3.63
CA GLY A 293 -11.35 -7.27 -2.57
C GLY A 293 -11.91 -7.85 -1.26
N ASN A 294 -11.99 -6.98 -0.24
CA ASN A 294 -12.46 -7.32 1.11
C ASN A 294 -13.93 -7.80 1.16
N THR A 295 -14.72 -7.54 0.12
CA THR A 295 -16.17 -7.78 0.13
C THR A 295 -16.61 -8.97 -0.72
N SER A 296 -15.68 -9.81 -1.17
CA SER A 296 -16.03 -10.97 -1.98
C SER A 296 -16.90 -11.94 -1.18
N GLY A 297 -18.09 -12.23 -1.70
CA GLY A 297 -19.01 -13.23 -1.13
C GLY A 297 -18.93 -14.58 -1.85
N ASP A 298 -19.49 -15.63 -1.25
CA ASP A 298 -19.55 -16.99 -1.85
C ASP A 298 -20.20 -16.98 -3.25
N ALA A 299 -21.18 -16.11 -3.48
CA ALA A 299 -21.81 -15.96 -4.79
C ALA A 299 -20.86 -15.42 -5.87
N GLU A 300 -20.09 -14.38 -5.56
CA GLU A 300 -19.11 -13.80 -6.48
C GLU A 300 -17.95 -14.76 -6.74
N PHE A 301 -17.44 -15.40 -5.67
CA PHE A 301 -16.44 -16.46 -5.78
C PHE A 301 -16.94 -17.62 -6.67
N THR A 302 -18.17 -18.10 -6.46
CA THR A 302 -18.77 -19.16 -7.27
C THR A 302 -18.90 -18.76 -8.74
N ALA A 303 -19.28 -17.50 -9.01
CA ALA A 303 -19.40 -16.98 -10.37
C ALA A 303 -18.04 -16.93 -11.07
N LEU A 304 -16.99 -16.45 -10.40
CA LEU A 304 -15.61 -16.43 -10.89
C LEU A 304 -15.10 -17.84 -11.20
N ARG A 305 -15.18 -18.72 -10.22
CA ARG A 305 -14.79 -20.13 -10.33
C ARG A 305 -15.46 -20.82 -11.52
N THR A 306 -16.77 -20.64 -11.65
CA THR A 306 -17.55 -21.22 -12.75
C THR A 306 -17.15 -20.63 -14.10
N ALA A 307 -16.97 -19.31 -14.17
CA ALA A 307 -16.60 -18.63 -15.41
C ALA A 307 -15.21 -19.04 -15.91
N ILE A 308 -14.23 -19.21 -15.02
CA ILE A 308 -12.89 -19.71 -15.36
C ILE A 308 -12.98 -21.12 -15.95
N ALA A 309 -13.69 -22.03 -15.28
CA ALA A 309 -13.83 -23.41 -15.77
C ALA A 309 -14.58 -23.48 -17.11
N GLN A 310 -15.59 -22.63 -17.31
CA GLN A 310 -16.29 -22.53 -18.59
C GLN A 310 -15.44 -21.88 -19.69
N ALA A 311 -14.59 -20.91 -19.38
CA ALA A 311 -13.66 -20.31 -20.34
C ALA A 311 -12.70 -21.37 -20.89
N VAL A 312 -12.25 -22.31 -20.06
CA VAL A 312 -11.48 -23.47 -20.51
C VAL A 312 -12.30 -24.36 -21.43
N ALA A 313 -13.54 -24.70 -21.05
CA ALA A 313 -14.43 -25.50 -21.89
C ALA A 313 -14.74 -24.85 -23.26
N ARG A 314 -14.70 -23.52 -23.35
CA ARG A 314 -14.89 -22.73 -24.59
C ARG A 314 -13.60 -22.47 -25.38
N GLY A 315 -12.43 -22.83 -24.83
CA GLY A 315 -11.13 -22.55 -25.45
C GLY A 315 -10.66 -21.10 -25.35
N GLU A 316 -11.30 -20.28 -24.51
CA GLU A 316 -10.88 -18.89 -24.23
C GLU A 316 -9.67 -18.83 -23.29
N LEU A 317 -9.51 -19.85 -22.44
CA LEU A 317 -8.36 -20.09 -21.57
C LEU A 317 -7.87 -21.52 -21.80
N SER A 318 -6.58 -21.75 -21.96
CA SER A 318 -6.09 -23.14 -22.09
C SER A 318 -6.08 -23.84 -20.73
N GLN A 319 -6.39 -25.14 -20.71
CA GLN A 319 -6.32 -25.94 -19.48
C GLN A 319 -4.89 -25.96 -18.92
N ASP A 320 -3.88 -26.03 -19.80
CA ASP A 320 -2.47 -26.02 -19.41
C ASP A 320 -2.09 -24.71 -18.72
N ARG A 321 -2.58 -23.56 -19.21
CA ARG A 321 -2.35 -22.26 -18.56
C ARG A 321 -2.98 -22.19 -17.17
N LEU A 322 -4.20 -22.70 -17.01
CA LEU A 322 -4.86 -22.75 -15.70
C LEU A 322 -4.12 -23.69 -14.72
N ALA A 323 -3.65 -24.84 -15.21
CA ALA A 323 -2.86 -25.79 -14.41
C ALA A 323 -1.49 -25.22 -14.01
N GLU A 324 -0.82 -24.52 -14.93
CA GLU A 324 0.44 -23.81 -14.67
C GLU A 324 0.27 -22.73 -13.59
N ALA A 325 -0.78 -21.90 -13.69
CA ALA A 325 -1.11 -20.91 -12.68
C ALA A 325 -1.30 -21.53 -11.28
N ALA A 326 -2.09 -22.61 -11.21
CA ALA A 326 -2.31 -23.34 -9.97
C ALA A 326 -1.02 -23.96 -9.40
N HIS A 327 -0.14 -24.49 -10.28
CA HIS A 327 1.16 -25.04 -9.88
C HIS A 327 2.09 -23.95 -9.33
N ARG A 328 2.19 -22.79 -9.99
CA ARG A 328 2.98 -21.66 -9.48
C ARG A 328 2.50 -21.16 -8.12
N THR A 329 1.19 -21.14 -7.88
CA THR A 329 0.64 -20.84 -6.54
C THR A 329 1.09 -21.87 -5.52
N ALA A 330 1.04 -23.17 -5.84
CA ALA A 330 1.48 -24.22 -4.93
C ALA A 330 3.00 -24.17 -4.66
N ASP A 331 3.81 -23.94 -5.69
CA ASP A 331 5.27 -23.82 -5.60
C ASP A 331 5.68 -22.61 -4.77
N PHE A 332 5.00 -21.47 -4.97
CA PHE A 332 5.21 -20.27 -4.15
C PHE A 332 4.90 -20.54 -2.68
N THR A 333 3.78 -21.20 -2.37
CA THR A 333 3.42 -21.58 -1.00
C THR A 333 4.46 -22.55 -0.39
N ALA A 334 4.93 -23.53 -1.15
CA ALA A 334 5.96 -24.46 -0.69
C ALA A 334 7.28 -23.75 -0.39
N TRP A 335 7.71 -22.85 -1.28
CA TRP A 335 8.87 -21.99 -1.08
C TRP A 335 8.72 -21.07 0.13
N GLN A 336 7.58 -20.40 0.30
CA GLN A 336 7.33 -19.51 1.43
C GLN A 336 7.41 -20.26 2.75
N ARG A 337 6.92 -21.50 2.81
CA ARG A 337 7.02 -22.32 4.03
C ARG A 337 8.45 -22.72 4.33
N ASP A 338 9.28 -22.94 3.32
CA ASP A 338 10.71 -23.16 3.50
C ASP A 338 11.44 -21.90 4.00
N LEU A 339 11.12 -20.75 3.41
CA LEU A 339 11.58 -19.44 3.87
C LEU A 339 11.22 -19.23 5.35
N ALA A 340 9.98 -19.50 5.74
CA ALA A 340 9.52 -19.36 7.12
C ALA A 340 10.21 -20.33 8.09
N ARG A 341 10.53 -21.57 7.67
CA ARG A 341 11.24 -22.55 8.50
C ARG A 341 12.71 -22.19 8.72
N THR A 342 13.34 -21.55 7.74
CA THR A 342 14.77 -21.23 7.75
C THR A 342 15.08 -19.83 8.27
N ALA A 343 14.07 -18.96 8.35
CA ALA A 343 14.21 -17.61 8.86
C ALA A 343 14.67 -17.59 10.33
N ALA A 344 15.48 -16.59 10.67
CA ALA A 344 15.88 -16.35 12.04
C ALA A 344 14.70 -15.72 12.79
N ILE A 345 14.23 -16.38 13.85
CA ILE A 345 13.17 -15.83 14.71
C ILE A 345 13.77 -14.69 15.54
N ALA A 346 13.48 -13.46 15.13
CA ALA A 346 13.76 -12.26 15.91
C ALA A 346 12.44 -11.60 16.33
N PRO A 347 12.32 -11.12 17.57
CA PRO A 347 11.14 -10.37 17.97
C PRO A 347 11.05 -9.07 17.17
N PRO A 348 9.82 -8.59 16.86
CA PRO A 348 9.64 -7.29 16.23
C PRO A 348 10.11 -6.16 17.17
N ASP A 349 10.72 -5.13 16.58
CA ASP A 349 11.20 -3.93 17.27
C ASP A 349 10.53 -2.68 16.69
N ARG A 350 9.47 -2.23 17.37
CA ARG A 350 8.71 -1.04 16.97
C ARG A 350 9.42 0.27 17.28
N GLU A 351 10.41 0.27 18.19
CA GLU A 351 11.17 1.48 18.51
C GLU A 351 12.02 1.95 17.31
N LEU A 352 12.41 1.00 16.44
CA LEU A 352 13.04 1.31 15.15
C LEU A 352 12.19 2.25 14.29
N GLY A 353 10.87 2.10 14.31
CA GLY A 353 9.98 2.91 13.50
C GLY A 353 10.00 4.38 13.94
N LEU A 354 9.93 4.65 15.24
CA LEU A 354 10.06 6.00 15.77
C LEU A 354 11.47 6.57 15.54
N ALA A 355 12.52 5.76 15.71
CA ALA A 355 13.89 6.18 15.43
C ALA A 355 14.08 6.57 13.95
N ALA A 356 13.51 5.80 13.02
CA ALA A 356 13.52 6.10 11.59
C ALA A 356 12.71 7.37 11.28
N ALA A 357 11.50 7.51 11.84
CA ALA A 357 10.67 8.71 11.65
C ALA A 357 11.39 10.00 12.10
N ARG A 358 12.14 9.95 13.21
CA ARG A 358 12.98 11.07 13.66
C ARG A 358 14.08 11.43 12.66
N ARG A 359 14.74 10.43 12.06
CA ARG A 359 15.80 10.64 11.04
C ARG A 359 15.25 11.15 9.70
N ALA A 360 14.01 10.81 9.37
CA ALA A 360 13.34 11.26 8.15
C ALA A 360 12.88 12.73 8.20
N LEU A 361 12.74 13.29 9.41
CA LEU A 361 12.21 14.62 9.60
C LEU A 361 13.13 15.69 8.98
N ARG A 362 12.55 16.68 8.31
CA ARG A 362 13.26 17.86 7.77
C ARG A 362 12.63 19.12 8.34
N VAL A 363 13.46 20.03 8.83
CA VAL A 363 13.05 21.34 9.37
C VAL A 363 13.65 22.44 8.52
N THR A 364 12.83 23.39 8.08
CA THR A 364 13.25 24.54 7.30
C THR A 364 12.77 25.83 7.96
N PRO A 365 13.66 26.77 8.33
CA PRO A 365 15.13 26.61 8.35
C PRO A 365 15.59 25.63 9.45
N PRO A 366 16.75 24.95 9.32
CA PRO A 366 17.20 23.94 10.29
C PRO A 366 17.35 24.44 11.73
N ASP A 367 17.81 25.68 11.92
CA ASP A 367 17.99 26.32 13.23
C ASP A 367 16.88 27.33 13.51
N ALA A 368 15.64 26.96 13.22
CA ALA A 368 14.49 27.83 13.38
C ALA A 368 14.35 28.34 14.83
N PRO A 369 14.46 29.67 15.09
CA PRO A 369 14.38 30.21 16.45
C PRO A 369 12.98 30.09 17.07
N ALA A 370 11.97 29.76 16.27
CA ALA A 370 10.62 29.48 16.74
C ALA A 370 10.47 28.07 17.36
N LEU A 371 11.52 27.24 17.33
CA LEU A 371 11.56 25.94 17.98
C LEU A 371 12.62 25.94 19.10
N PRO A 372 12.36 25.27 20.24
CA PRO A 372 11.11 24.60 20.56
C PRO A 372 10.00 25.56 21.00
N LEU A 373 8.76 25.07 20.97
CA LEU A 373 7.61 25.81 21.48
C LEU A 373 7.68 25.93 23.01
N GLU A 374 7.71 27.17 23.50
CA GLU A 374 7.73 27.47 24.95
C GLU A 374 6.35 27.32 25.62
N THR A 375 5.28 27.41 24.83
CA THR A 375 3.90 27.36 25.32
C THR A 375 3.03 26.50 24.42
N ALA A 376 1.92 25.99 24.97
CA ALA A 376 1.03 25.11 24.23
C ALA A 376 0.41 25.83 23.01
N PRO A 377 0.49 25.26 21.80
CA PRO A 377 0.01 25.92 20.58
C PRO A 377 -1.51 25.85 20.41
N VAL A 378 -2.00 26.62 19.44
CA VAL A 378 -3.23 26.29 18.71
C VAL A 378 -2.83 25.43 17.52
N LEU A 379 -3.30 24.20 17.48
CA LEU A 379 -3.08 23.24 16.42
C LEU A 379 -4.29 23.23 15.46
N VAL A 380 -4.08 23.65 14.22
CA VAL A 380 -5.07 23.58 13.15
C VAL A 380 -4.79 22.34 12.31
N GLU A 381 -5.76 21.42 12.22
CA GLU A 381 -5.64 20.18 11.45
C GLU A 381 -6.74 20.11 10.39
N PHE A 382 -6.36 19.80 9.14
CA PHE A 382 -7.33 19.55 8.07
C PHE A 382 -7.72 18.08 8.05
N GLY A 383 -9.00 17.78 8.28
CA GLY A 383 -9.58 16.44 8.20
C GLY A 383 -9.59 15.95 6.76
N ILE A 384 -8.50 15.27 6.38
CA ILE A 384 -8.29 14.66 5.08
C ILE A 384 -8.71 13.19 5.17
N PRO A 385 -9.73 12.78 4.41
CA PRO A 385 -10.10 11.37 4.29
C PRO A 385 -8.94 10.54 3.77
N GLY A 386 -8.82 9.28 4.21
CA GLY A 386 -7.88 8.32 3.66
C GLY A 386 -8.21 7.95 2.21
N THR A 387 -7.26 7.32 1.52
CA THR A 387 -7.50 6.74 0.19
C THR A 387 -8.23 5.40 0.30
N VAL A 388 -8.78 4.89 -0.80
CA VAL A 388 -9.41 3.55 -0.85
C VAL A 388 -8.40 2.47 -0.42
N VAL A 389 -7.12 2.62 -0.77
CA VAL A 389 -6.04 1.68 -0.40
C VAL A 389 -5.72 1.75 1.09
N GLN A 390 -5.75 2.94 1.70
CA GLN A 390 -5.57 3.09 3.14
C GLN A 390 -6.70 2.40 3.92
N GLY A 391 -7.93 2.45 3.38
CA GLY A 391 -9.14 2.05 4.08
C GLY A 391 -9.61 3.14 5.04
N ASP A 392 -10.89 3.08 5.41
CA ASP A 392 -11.46 4.04 6.35
C ASP A 392 -10.86 3.85 7.75
N GLY A 393 -10.54 4.97 8.41
CA GLY A 393 -10.31 4.97 9.86
C GLY A 393 -8.87 4.87 10.34
N VAL A 394 -7.85 4.75 9.47
CA VAL A 394 -6.45 4.83 9.91
C VAL A 394 -6.15 6.22 10.47
N PRO A 395 -5.89 6.37 11.79
CA PRO A 395 -5.71 7.68 12.38
C PRO A 395 -4.35 8.26 11.98
N TRP A 396 -4.35 9.55 11.71
CA TRP A 396 -3.15 10.33 11.44
C TRP A 396 -3.23 11.69 12.13
N GLY A 397 -2.12 12.43 12.12
CA GLY A 397 -2.04 13.80 12.63
C GLY A 397 -1.13 13.92 13.85
N LEU A 398 -1.06 15.14 14.38
CA LEU A 398 -0.15 15.50 15.48
C LEU A 398 -0.87 15.58 16.81
N GLY A 399 -2.19 15.76 16.79
CA GLY A 399 -3.00 16.11 17.96
C GLY A 399 -2.72 15.27 19.21
N PRO A 400 -2.85 13.93 19.17
CA PRO A 400 -2.62 13.10 20.35
C PRO A 400 -1.20 13.23 20.92
N ALA A 401 -0.18 13.18 20.07
CA ALA A 401 1.22 13.27 20.50
C ALA A 401 1.57 14.68 21.02
N LEU A 402 1.16 15.72 20.31
CA LEU A 402 1.45 17.11 20.68
C LEU A 402 0.73 17.52 21.96
N SER A 403 -0.55 17.15 22.13
CA SER A 403 -1.29 17.42 23.36
C SER A 403 -0.72 16.69 24.58
N SER A 404 -0.10 15.52 24.38
CA SER A 404 0.59 14.81 25.45
C SER A 404 1.91 15.49 25.86
N LEU A 405 2.67 16.02 24.89
CA LEU A 405 3.94 16.70 25.14
C LEU A 405 3.78 18.14 25.63
N LEU A 406 2.76 18.86 25.13
CA LEU A 406 2.43 20.23 25.47
C LEU A 406 0.97 20.31 25.96
N PRO A 407 0.70 19.96 27.22
CA PRO A 407 -0.63 20.05 27.81
C PRO A 407 -1.22 21.45 27.68
N GLY A 408 -2.51 21.52 27.32
CA GLY A 408 -3.20 22.77 27.02
C GLY A 408 -3.27 23.11 25.53
N THR A 409 -2.68 22.30 24.64
CA THR A 409 -2.80 22.46 23.18
C THR A 409 -4.28 22.52 22.77
N VAL A 410 -4.65 23.58 22.05
CA VAL A 410 -6.03 23.76 21.56
C VAL A 410 -6.10 23.23 20.13
N ARG A 411 -6.97 22.23 19.90
CA ARG A 411 -7.13 21.61 18.58
C ARG A 411 -8.31 22.22 17.83
N VAL A 412 -8.06 22.60 16.58
CA VAL A 412 -9.07 23.10 15.64
C VAL A 412 -9.07 22.19 14.42
N ALA A 413 -10.12 21.38 14.27
CA ALA A 413 -10.32 20.56 13.08
C ALA A 413 -11.11 21.33 12.01
N LEU A 414 -10.60 21.33 10.79
CA LEU A 414 -11.24 21.88 9.59
C LEU A 414 -11.48 20.77 8.57
N PRO A 415 -12.67 20.62 7.98
CA PRO A 415 -12.83 19.71 6.84
C PRO A 415 -11.93 20.14 5.69
N ALA A 416 -11.31 19.18 5.00
CA ALA A 416 -10.34 19.50 3.95
C ALA A 416 -10.97 20.08 2.67
N ASP A 417 -12.27 19.91 2.48
CA ASP A 417 -13.07 20.46 1.39
C ASP A 417 -13.85 21.72 1.80
N ALA A 418 -13.76 22.13 3.08
CA ALA A 418 -14.50 23.29 3.56
C ALA A 418 -14.03 24.55 2.83
N PRO A 419 -14.95 25.32 2.21
CA PRO A 419 -14.59 26.58 1.57
C PRO A 419 -13.99 27.52 2.60
N TYR A 420 -13.07 28.37 2.14
CA TYR A 420 -12.46 29.38 2.98
C TYR A 420 -13.53 30.22 3.70
N ASN A 421 -13.32 30.44 5.00
CA ASN A 421 -14.20 31.24 5.84
C ASN A 421 -13.41 32.28 6.64
N ALA A 422 -13.60 33.55 6.29
CA ALA A 422 -12.90 34.67 6.91
C ALA A 422 -13.20 34.81 8.42
N ALA A 423 -14.46 34.62 8.83
CA ALA A 423 -14.86 34.72 10.24
C ALA A 423 -14.20 33.63 11.09
N ARG A 424 -14.11 32.41 10.55
CA ARG A 424 -13.46 31.29 11.25
C ARG A 424 -11.94 31.45 11.29
N THR A 425 -11.33 31.97 10.23
CA THR A 425 -9.90 32.38 10.24
C THR A 425 -9.64 33.44 11.31
N HIS A 426 -10.52 34.43 11.45
CA HIS A 426 -10.44 35.45 12.50
C HIS A 426 -10.55 34.83 13.90
N SER A 427 -11.50 33.90 14.09
CA SER A 427 -11.67 33.19 15.36
C SER A 427 -10.43 32.38 15.75
N ILE A 428 -9.82 31.66 14.81
CA ILE A 428 -8.58 30.91 15.04
C ILE A 428 -7.45 31.85 15.45
N ALA A 429 -7.27 32.96 14.73
CA ALA A 429 -6.24 33.94 15.05
C ALA A 429 -6.45 34.58 16.44
N ALA A 430 -7.70 34.82 16.84
CA ALA A 430 -8.04 35.35 18.16
C ALA A 430 -7.79 34.31 19.28
N GLN A 431 -8.13 33.04 19.06
CA GLN A 431 -7.80 31.95 20.00
C GLN A 431 -6.30 31.76 20.19
N ALA A 432 -5.52 32.08 19.16
CA ALA A 432 -4.07 31.99 19.18
C ALA A 432 -3.37 33.26 19.68
N ALA A 433 -4.09 34.23 20.26
CA ALA A 433 -3.49 35.43 20.83
C ALA A 433 -2.52 35.05 21.96
N GLY A 434 -1.23 35.40 21.78
CA GLY A 434 -0.16 35.03 22.72
C GLY A 434 0.27 33.56 22.69
N ARG A 435 -0.15 32.79 21.67
CA ARG A 435 0.18 31.37 21.52
C ARG A 435 0.77 31.07 20.13
N PRO A 436 1.70 30.10 20.03
CA PRO A 436 2.15 29.60 18.74
C PRO A 436 0.99 28.99 17.95
N VAL A 437 1.06 29.07 16.62
CA VAL A 437 0.13 28.41 15.71
C VAL A 437 0.88 27.32 14.97
N VAL A 438 0.38 26.10 15.08
CA VAL A 438 0.86 24.95 14.31
C VAL A 438 -0.25 24.56 13.34
N ILE A 439 0.07 24.44 12.05
CA ILE A 439 -0.88 24.03 11.02
C ILE A 439 -0.39 22.71 10.45
N ALA A 440 -1.13 21.63 10.73
CA ALA A 440 -0.84 20.32 10.18
C ALA A 440 -1.64 20.10 8.89
N VAL A 441 -0.93 19.72 7.85
CA VAL A 441 -1.47 19.47 6.52
C VAL A 441 -1.02 18.10 6.01
N ARG A 442 -1.73 17.60 5.01
CA ARG A 442 -1.35 16.39 4.28
C ARG A 442 -1.68 16.60 2.81
N ASP A 443 -0.69 16.52 1.94
CA ASP A 443 -0.85 16.69 0.49
C ASP A 443 -1.60 17.99 0.13
N ALA A 444 -1.26 19.10 0.80
CA ALA A 444 -1.99 20.37 0.66
C ALA A 444 -2.04 20.85 -0.79
N HIS A 445 -1.00 20.56 -1.59
CA HIS A 445 -0.92 20.92 -3.00
C HIS A 445 -2.03 20.30 -3.85
N ARG A 446 -2.61 19.17 -3.42
CA ARG A 446 -3.71 18.50 -4.12
C ARG A 446 -5.08 19.07 -3.78
N ARG A 447 -5.14 20.01 -2.83
CA ARG A 447 -6.40 20.50 -2.26
C ARG A 447 -6.45 22.04 -2.30
N PRO A 448 -7.01 22.63 -3.37
CA PRO A 448 -7.08 24.09 -3.53
C PRO A 448 -7.70 24.80 -2.31
N ALA A 449 -8.76 24.22 -1.72
CA ALA A 449 -9.39 24.77 -0.52
C ALA A 449 -8.43 24.88 0.67
N VAL A 450 -7.61 23.85 0.91
CA VAL A 450 -6.56 23.87 1.96
C VAL A 450 -5.53 24.95 1.64
N GLY A 451 -5.14 25.09 0.38
CA GLY A 451 -4.25 26.18 -0.08
C GLY A 451 -4.80 27.57 0.19
N ASP A 452 -6.10 27.80 -0.01
CA ASP A 452 -6.76 29.08 0.30
C ASP A 452 -6.75 29.36 1.81
N TRP A 453 -7.05 28.36 2.63
CA TRP A 453 -6.95 28.47 4.09
C TRP A 453 -5.53 28.79 4.54
N LEU A 454 -4.53 28.08 4.02
CA LEU A 454 -3.11 28.29 4.37
C LEU A 454 -2.68 29.72 4.06
N ARG A 455 -2.96 30.21 2.85
CA ARG A 455 -2.61 31.59 2.46
C ARG A 455 -3.26 32.62 3.38
N ALA A 456 -4.53 32.43 3.74
CA ALA A 456 -5.24 33.35 4.62
C ALA A 456 -4.71 33.31 6.07
N LEU A 457 -4.41 32.13 6.60
CA LEU A 457 -3.84 31.97 7.93
C LEU A 457 -2.42 32.54 8.01
N LEU A 458 -1.56 32.23 7.04
CA LEU A 458 -0.18 32.73 6.98
C LEU A 458 -0.11 34.25 6.78
N THR A 459 -1.07 34.85 6.06
CA THR A 459 -1.17 36.32 5.97
C THR A 459 -1.39 36.98 7.33
N ARG A 460 -2.10 36.30 8.25
CA ARG A 460 -2.40 36.82 9.60
C ARG A 460 -1.40 36.38 10.66
N ARG A 461 -0.78 35.22 10.46
CA ARG A 461 0.18 34.56 11.35
C ARG A 461 1.38 34.10 10.51
N PRO A 462 2.20 35.03 10.01
CA PRO A 462 3.41 34.68 9.27
C PRO A 462 4.42 33.92 10.12
N ASP A 463 4.27 34.00 11.45
CA ASP A 463 5.02 33.26 12.47
C ASP A 463 4.53 31.81 12.68
N ALA A 464 3.48 31.37 11.98
CA ALA A 464 2.96 30.01 12.12
C ALA A 464 3.97 28.95 11.64
N ILE A 465 3.88 27.76 12.23
CA ILE A 465 4.67 26.59 11.86
C ILE A 465 3.80 25.66 11.03
N ILE A 466 4.28 25.28 9.84
CA ILE A 466 3.63 24.29 8.99
C ILE A 466 4.23 22.92 9.26
N VAL A 467 3.38 21.91 9.44
CA VAL A 467 3.80 20.51 9.49
C VAL A 467 3.12 19.75 8.36
N GLU A 468 3.89 19.27 7.39
CA GLU A 468 3.42 18.46 6.28
C GLU A 468 3.60 16.97 6.60
N LEU A 469 2.47 16.27 6.66
CA LEU A 469 2.40 14.83 6.90
C LEU A 469 2.23 14.01 5.61
N GLY A 470 2.04 14.64 4.46
CA GLY A 470 1.94 13.98 3.15
C GLY A 470 3.25 14.07 2.35
N PHE A 471 3.08 14.21 1.04
CA PHE A 471 4.18 14.41 0.11
C PHE A 471 4.62 15.89 0.14
N PRO A 472 5.88 16.19 0.51
CA PRO A 472 6.33 17.57 0.66
C PRO A 472 6.44 18.29 -0.67
N ARG A 473 5.94 19.54 -0.70
CA ARG A 473 6.15 20.48 -1.81
C ARG A 473 6.56 21.85 -1.29
N PRO A 474 7.59 22.48 -1.88
CA PRO A 474 7.94 23.88 -1.60
C PRO A 474 6.81 24.85 -1.96
N GLY A 475 6.74 25.99 -1.27
CA GLY A 475 5.96 27.16 -1.72
C GLY A 475 4.78 27.59 -0.84
N LEU A 476 4.47 26.86 0.23
CA LEU A 476 3.54 27.29 1.28
C LEU A 476 4.22 27.15 2.64
N ASP A 477 5.21 28.00 2.86
CA ASP A 477 6.03 28.00 4.05
C ASP A 477 5.55 29.07 5.05
N GLY A 478 5.51 28.71 6.33
CA GLY A 478 5.37 29.68 7.42
C GLY A 478 6.74 30.18 7.88
N ALA A 479 6.86 30.58 9.16
CA ALA A 479 8.17 30.86 9.74
C ALA A 479 9.04 29.61 9.86
N VAL A 480 8.39 28.44 10.01
CA VAL A 480 9.03 27.13 10.03
C VAL A 480 8.18 26.15 9.25
N ARG A 481 8.83 25.26 8.50
CA ARG A 481 8.24 24.09 7.88
C ARG A 481 8.88 22.82 8.43
N ILE A 482 8.06 21.84 8.80
CA ILE A 482 8.47 20.50 9.20
C ILE A 482 7.86 19.50 8.22
N ASP A 483 8.69 18.76 7.51
CA ASP A 483 8.25 17.68 6.60
C ASP A 483 8.51 16.32 7.24
N THR A 484 7.45 15.52 7.42
CA THR A 484 7.55 14.17 8.03
C THR A 484 7.61 13.04 7.02
N HIS A 485 7.36 13.33 5.73
CA HIS A 485 7.42 12.38 4.62
C HIS A 485 6.47 11.17 4.79
N GLY A 486 5.33 11.38 5.45
CA GLY A 486 4.31 10.35 5.71
C GLY A 486 3.53 10.62 6.98
N ALA A 487 2.31 10.08 7.05
CA ALA A 487 1.34 10.40 8.10
C ALA A 487 1.17 9.28 9.15
N ALA A 488 2.09 8.32 9.20
CA ALA A 488 2.12 7.30 10.25
C ALA A 488 2.13 7.92 11.65
N ARG A 489 1.63 7.16 12.63
CA ARG A 489 1.61 7.59 14.04
C ARG A 489 3.00 8.03 14.51
N VAL A 490 4.04 7.27 14.17
CA VAL A 490 5.42 7.60 14.54
C VAL A 490 5.97 8.86 13.85
N CYS A 491 5.50 9.18 12.63
CA CYS A 491 5.84 10.43 11.95
C CYS A 491 5.23 11.64 12.69
N GLY A 492 3.96 11.52 13.10
CA GLY A 492 3.30 12.55 13.90
C GLY A 492 3.97 12.72 15.28
N GLN A 493 4.39 11.63 15.91
CA GLN A 493 5.14 11.67 17.16
C GLN A 493 6.50 12.37 17.00
N ALA A 494 7.27 12.04 15.95
CA ALA A 494 8.57 12.68 15.69
C ALA A 494 8.43 14.20 15.48
N ALA A 495 7.41 14.64 14.74
CA ALA A 495 7.12 16.08 14.58
C ALA A 495 6.69 16.76 15.88
N ALA A 496 5.86 16.10 16.70
CA ALA A 496 5.49 16.62 18.01
C ALA A 496 6.71 16.75 18.95
N GLU A 497 7.65 15.80 18.89
CA GLU A 497 8.92 15.87 19.63
C GLU A 497 9.80 17.03 19.19
N ALA A 498 9.89 17.29 17.88
CA ALA A 498 10.59 18.44 17.31
C ALA A 498 9.98 19.77 17.80
N LEU A 499 8.65 19.88 17.76
CA LEU A 499 7.91 21.05 18.25
C LEU A 499 8.13 21.29 19.75
N ALA A 500 8.22 20.23 20.55
CA ALA A 500 8.40 20.31 22.01
C ALA A 500 9.88 20.38 22.47
N GLY A 501 10.85 20.38 21.55
CA GLY A 501 12.27 20.50 21.89
C GLY A 501 12.91 19.25 22.48
N ARG A 502 12.33 18.08 22.22
CA ARG A 502 13.02 16.82 22.53
C ARG A 502 14.13 16.60 21.50
N THR A 503 15.33 16.29 21.97
CA THR A 503 16.51 16.10 21.12
C THR A 503 16.23 15.04 20.06
N LEU A 504 16.17 15.45 18.80
CA LEU A 504 16.17 14.52 17.67
C LEU A 504 17.60 13.98 17.49
N PRO A 505 17.78 12.70 17.10
CA PRO A 505 19.09 12.19 16.71
C PRO A 505 19.67 13.09 15.61
N ARG A 506 20.88 13.62 15.82
CA ARG A 506 21.61 14.30 14.74
C ARG A 506 21.97 13.25 13.68
N THR A 507 21.63 13.56 12.43
CA THR A 507 21.83 12.73 11.23
C THR A 507 23.27 12.27 11.06
#